data_AF-J9GKG7-F1
#
_entry.id   AF-J9GKG7-F1
#
_cell.length_a   1.000
_cell.length_b   1.000
_cell.length_c   1.000
_cell.angle_alpha   90.00
_cell.angle_beta   90.00
_cell.angle_gamma   90.00
#
_symmetry.space_group_name_H-M   'P 1'
#
loop_
_entity.id
_entity.type
_entity.pdbx_description
1 polymer ?
#
loop_
_entity_poly.entity_id
_entity_poly.type
_entity_poly.pdbx_seq_one_letter_code
_entity_poly.pdbx_strand_id
1 'polypeptide(L)'
;MNEMIDEAAVAVRRPPQSISSEQAILGGLMIDNNALDSIVDLIQAKDFCRRDHQLIYEHIVGMIQKGRPADVLTVTESLRDAGLENEMGGFVYLNELVNNTPSAANIRRYAEIVRDKAILRQLITAGDKMVGAALSPEGRETAQILDEAERDVLAINEQNSRGKRGFQSMQLLVKDVSQRLIDIYQNQRDSDVTGVPTGYPNLDRELAGLQRGDLIIIAGRPSMGKTSFAINIAENIGVKQELPVAIFSLEMGGDQLAQRLISSVANIDAQKLRKAHLEDEEWAAFSKAVHRLEKKPIYIDDTPALMISELASRARRLMNQTGPLGLIVVDYIQLMTGRAGSDNRSTELSEISRGLKALAKELNCPVIVLSQLNRSLEQRSDRRPIMSD
;
A
#
# COMPACT_ATOMS: atom_id res chain seq x y z
N MET A 1 -9.24 26.70 -40.20
CA MET A 1 -8.68 26.59 -38.82
C MET A 1 -9.76 26.38 -37.75
N ASN A 2 -11.06 26.59 -38.05
CA ASN A 2 -12.16 26.27 -37.12
C ASN A 2 -12.80 24.88 -37.32
N GLU A 3 -12.47 24.15 -38.40
CA GLU A 3 -13.02 22.80 -38.63
C GLU A 3 -12.22 21.68 -37.93
N MET A 4 -10.91 21.87 -37.71
CA MET A 4 -10.07 20.88 -37.00
C MET A 4 -10.27 20.86 -35.48
N ILE A 5 -10.89 21.89 -34.91
CA ILE A 5 -11.23 21.95 -33.47
C ILE A 5 -12.54 21.18 -33.21
N ASP A 6 -13.36 20.98 -34.26
CA ASP A 6 -14.67 20.34 -34.15
C ASP A 6 -14.59 18.81 -34.17
N GLU A 7 -13.65 18.20 -34.91
CA GLU A 7 -13.45 16.73 -34.86
C GLU A 7 -12.94 16.24 -33.49
N ALA A 8 -12.15 17.06 -32.78
CA ALA A 8 -11.69 16.75 -31.42
C ALA A 8 -12.77 16.98 -30.35
N ALA A 9 -13.71 17.90 -30.60
CA ALA A 9 -14.83 18.20 -29.72
C ALA A 9 -16.05 17.27 -29.93
N VAL A 10 -16.24 16.76 -31.15
CA VAL A 10 -17.30 15.83 -31.57
C VAL A 10 -16.92 14.35 -31.33
N ALA A 11 -15.69 14.08 -30.85
CA ALA A 11 -15.40 12.89 -30.04
C ALA A 11 -16.13 12.97 -28.69
N VAL A 12 -17.46 13.05 -28.75
CA VAL A 12 -18.41 12.95 -27.64
C VAL A 12 -18.03 11.74 -26.81
N ARG A 13 -17.40 11.99 -25.65
CA ARG A 13 -17.20 11.15 -24.46
C ARG A 13 -17.64 9.68 -24.59
N ARG A 14 -17.06 8.92 -25.53
CA ARG A 14 -17.30 7.47 -25.54
C ARG A 14 -16.50 6.89 -24.39
N PRO A 15 -17.15 6.19 -23.44
CA PRO A 15 -16.43 5.59 -22.34
C PRO A 15 -15.34 4.64 -22.89
N PRO A 16 -14.13 4.63 -22.30
CA PRO A 16 -13.05 3.73 -22.71
C PRO A 16 -13.54 2.29 -22.77
N GLN A 17 -13.41 1.68 -23.95
CA GLN A 17 -13.92 0.34 -24.22
C GLN A 17 -13.05 -0.38 -25.25
N SER A 18 -13.11 -1.71 -25.25
CA SER A 18 -12.51 -2.54 -26.28
C SER A 18 -13.48 -3.68 -26.61
N ILE A 19 -14.44 -3.38 -27.49
CA ILE A 19 -15.50 -4.34 -27.86
C ILE A 19 -14.91 -5.61 -28.45
N SER A 20 -13.88 -5.51 -29.29
CA SER A 20 -13.20 -6.69 -29.84
C SER A 20 -12.58 -7.60 -28.77
N SER A 21 -12.00 -7.03 -27.71
CA SER A 21 -11.46 -7.82 -26.59
C SER A 21 -12.57 -8.47 -25.78
N GLU A 22 -13.68 -7.74 -25.54
CA GLU A 22 -14.86 -8.30 -24.87
C GLU A 22 -15.44 -9.49 -25.66
N GLN A 23 -15.60 -9.34 -26.98
CA GLN A 23 -16.10 -10.40 -27.85
C GLN A 23 -15.17 -11.61 -27.85
N ALA A 24 -13.85 -11.40 -27.91
CA ALA A 24 -12.85 -12.47 -27.87
C ALA A 24 -12.85 -13.23 -26.54
N ILE A 25 -13.16 -12.57 -25.41
CA ILE A 25 -13.32 -13.25 -24.12
C ILE A 25 -14.56 -14.13 -24.13
N LEU A 26 -15.72 -13.58 -24.51
CA LEU A 26 -16.98 -14.31 -24.51
C LEU A 26 -16.94 -15.51 -25.46
N GLY A 27 -16.46 -15.31 -26.70
CA GLY A 27 -16.28 -16.39 -27.65
C GLY A 27 -15.22 -17.39 -27.19
N GLY A 28 -14.11 -16.91 -26.61
CA GLY A 28 -13.07 -17.77 -26.04
C GLY A 28 -13.58 -18.70 -24.95
N LEU A 29 -14.41 -18.19 -24.04
CA LEU A 29 -15.03 -18.99 -22.97
C LEU A 29 -16.05 -20.02 -23.50
N MET A 30 -16.74 -19.71 -24.60
CA MET A 30 -17.66 -20.63 -25.27
C MET A 30 -16.94 -21.71 -26.10
N ILE A 31 -15.68 -21.47 -26.47
CA ILE A 31 -14.82 -22.45 -27.16
C ILE A 31 -14.10 -23.35 -26.14
N ASP A 32 -13.54 -22.77 -25.08
CA ASP A 32 -12.81 -23.47 -24.02
C ASP A 32 -13.24 -22.97 -22.64
N ASN A 33 -14.08 -23.76 -21.95
CA ASN A 33 -14.56 -23.41 -20.62
C ASN A 33 -13.44 -23.38 -19.57
N ASN A 34 -12.32 -24.10 -19.76
CA ASN A 34 -11.20 -24.09 -18.81
C ASN A 34 -10.46 -22.76 -18.80
N ALA A 35 -10.61 -21.97 -19.87
CA ALA A 35 -10.02 -20.66 -19.99
C ALA A 35 -10.53 -19.68 -18.91
N LEU A 36 -11.70 -19.96 -18.30
CA LEU A 36 -12.25 -19.18 -17.19
C LEU A 36 -11.31 -19.10 -16.00
N ASP A 37 -10.64 -20.20 -15.64
CA ASP A 37 -9.75 -20.26 -14.47
C ASP A 37 -8.58 -19.27 -14.58
N SER A 38 -8.21 -18.90 -15.81
CA SER A 38 -7.09 -17.98 -16.08
C SER A 38 -7.46 -16.49 -15.99
N ILE A 39 -8.76 -16.16 -15.94
CA ILE A 39 -9.27 -14.79 -15.98
C ILE A 39 -10.27 -14.44 -14.86
N VAL A 40 -10.75 -15.43 -14.11
CA VAL A 40 -11.75 -15.25 -13.03
C VAL A 40 -11.24 -14.33 -11.90
N ASP A 41 -9.92 -14.24 -11.72
CA ASP A 41 -9.24 -13.33 -10.78
C ASP A 41 -9.02 -11.92 -11.33
N LEU A 42 -9.13 -11.74 -12.66
CA LEU A 42 -8.84 -10.49 -13.36
C LEU A 42 -10.09 -9.66 -13.66
N ILE A 43 -11.18 -10.30 -14.10
CA ILE A 43 -12.37 -9.60 -14.61
C ILE A 43 -13.68 -10.08 -13.95
N GLN A 44 -14.61 -9.14 -13.83
CA GLN A 44 -15.99 -9.37 -13.37
C GLN A 44 -16.98 -8.92 -14.45
N ALA A 45 -18.25 -9.35 -14.35
CA ALA A 45 -19.29 -8.95 -15.29
C ALA A 45 -19.35 -7.43 -15.50
N LYS A 46 -19.33 -6.65 -14.42
CA LYS A 46 -19.32 -5.18 -14.45
C LYS A 46 -18.13 -4.54 -15.22
N ASP A 47 -17.06 -5.30 -15.49
CA ASP A 47 -15.91 -4.82 -16.24
C ASP A 47 -16.15 -4.80 -17.76
N PHE A 48 -17.23 -5.42 -18.25
CA PHE A 48 -17.66 -5.29 -19.65
C PHE A 48 -18.38 -3.96 -19.87
N CYS A 49 -18.12 -3.30 -20.99
CA CYS A 49 -18.72 -1.99 -21.29
C CYS A 49 -20.17 -2.12 -21.74
N ARG A 50 -20.48 -3.14 -22.53
CA ARG A 50 -21.84 -3.34 -23.03
C ARG A 50 -22.65 -4.21 -22.08
N ARG A 51 -23.88 -3.81 -21.81
CA ARG A 51 -24.81 -4.54 -20.91
C ARG A 51 -25.08 -5.97 -21.41
N ASP A 52 -25.16 -6.16 -22.72
CA ASP A 52 -25.33 -7.49 -23.31
C ASP A 52 -24.16 -8.43 -22.97
N HIS A 53 -22.93 -7.95 -23.12
CA HIS A 53 -21.74 -8.71 -22.74
C HIS A 53 -21.65 -9.01 -21.24
N GLN A 54 -22.10 -8.09 -20.37
CA GLN A 54 -22.16 -8.32 -18.93
C GLN A 54 -23.03 -9.54 -18.62
N LEU A 55 -24.24 -9.58 -19.18
CA LEU A 55 -25.20 -10.65 -18.95
C LEU A 55 -24.74 -11.97 -19.57
N ILE A 56 -24.20 -11.96 -20.79
CA ILE A 56 -23.64 -13.16 -21.41
C ILE A 56 -22.52 -13.75 -20.54
N TYR A 57 -21.60 -12.90 -20.04
CA TYR A 57 -20.55 -13.34 -19.12
C TYR A 57 -21.12 -13.94 -17.82
N GLU A 58 -22.11 -13.30 -17.19
CA GLU A 58 -22.74 -13.81 -15.97
C GLU A 58 -23.35 -15.21 -16.16
N HIS A 59 -24.03 -15.43 -17.29
CA HIS A 59 -24.61 -16.72 -17.62
C HIS A 59 -23.54 -17.79 -17.89
N ILE A 60 -22.51 -17.47 -18.69
CA ILE A 60 -21.39 -18.38 -18.96
C ILE A 60 -20.72 -18.80 -17.64
N VAL A 61 -20.33 -17.83 -16.81
CA VAL A 61 -19.68 -18.10 -15.52
C VAL A 61 -20.60 -18.90 -14.59
N GLY A 62 -21.88 -18.53 -14.50
CA GLY A 62 -22.85 -19.22 -13.66
C GLY A 62 -23.10 -20.67 -14.08
N MET A 63 -23.02 -20.97 -15.38
CA MET A 63 -23.11 -22.34 -15.89
C MET A 63 -21.87 -23.15 -15.57
N ILE A 64 -20.68 -22.61 -15.86
CA ILE A 64 -19.39 -23.27 -15.62
C ILE A 64 -19.23 -23.57 -14.12
N GLN A 65 -19.57 -22.62 -13.24
CA GLN A 65 -19.53 -22.81 -11.79
C GLN A 65 -20.50 -23.89 -11.28
N LYS A 66 -21.61 -24.12 -11.98
CA LYS A 66 -22.56 -25.22 -11.71
C LYS A 66 -22.13 -26.55 -12.35
N GLY A 67 -20.93 -26.61 -12.92
CA GLY A 67 -20.39 -27.78 -13.61
C GLY A 67 -21.10 -28.11 -14.92
N ARG A 68 -21.82 -27.15 -15.52
CA ARG A 68 -22.47 -27.30 -16.83
C ARG A 68 -21.57 -26.70 -17.92
N PRO A 69 -21.36 -27.39 -19.05
CA PRO A 69 -20.61 -26.82 -20.17
C PRO A 69 -21.35 -25.58 -20.69
N ALA A 70 -20.58 -24.56 -21.07
CA ALA A 70 -21.11 -23.33 -21.66
C ALA A 70 -20.58 -23.21 -23.09
N ASP A 71 -21.41 -23.58 -24.05
CA ASP A 71 -21.20 -23.44 -25.49
C ASP A 71 -22.31 -22.56 -26.09
N VAL A 72 -22.22 -22.23 -27.37
CA VAL A 72 -23.20 -21.35 -28.04
C VAL A 72 -24.63 -21.84 -27.83
N LEU A 73 -24.89 -23.15 -27.90
CA LEU A 73 -26.23 -23.71 -27.82
C LEU A 73 -26.78 -23.65 -26.39
N THR A 74 -25.99 -24.11 -25.44
CA THR A 74 -26.36 -24.19 -24.01
C THR A 74 -26.47 -22.80 -23.38
N VAL A 75 -25.63 -21.84 -23.78
CA VAL A 75 -25.76 -20.44 -23.38
C VAL A 75 -27.02 -19.81 -23.99
N THR A 76 -27.33 -20.10 -25.27
CA THR A 76 -28.59 -19.64 -25.89
C THR A 76 -29.80 -20.14 -25.13
N GLU A 77 -29.84 -21.43 -24.79
CA GLU A 77 -30.92 -22.03 -24.00
C GLU A 77 -31.03 -21.39 -22.61
N SER A 78 -29.90 -21.19 -21.92
CA SER A 78 -29.91 -20.53 -20.60
C SER A 78 -30.42 -19.08 -20.66
N LEU A 79 -30.10 -18.33 -21.72
CA LEU A 79 -30.60 -16.97 -21.91
C LEU A 79 -32.10 -16.95 -22.27
N ARG A 80 -32.55 -17.96 -23.03
CA ARG A 80 -33.96 -18.14 -23.38
C ARG A 80 -34.81 -18.47 -22.16
N ASP A 81 -34.34 -19.37 -21.30
CA ASP A 81 -35.01 -19.71 -20.03
C ASP A 81 -35.14 -18.50 -19.09
N ALA A 82 -34.18 -17.57 -19.17
CA ALA A 82 -34.20 -16.31 -18.43
C ALA A 82 -35.06 -15.21 -19.10
N GLY A 83 -35.59 -15.45 -20.31
CA GLY A 83 -36.35 -14.47 -21.08
C GLY A 83 -35.51 -13.35 -21.70
N LEU A 84 -34.18 -13.52 -21.78
CA LEU A 84 -33.21 -12.50 -22.22
C LEU A 84 -32.70 -12.70 -23.66
N GLU A 85 -33.07 -13.79 -24.33
CA GLU A 85 -32.55 -14.17 -25.66
C GLU A 85 -32.61 -13.04 -26.71
N ASN A 86 -33.74 -12.35 -26.81
CA ASN A 86 -33.94 -11.29 -27.80
C ASN A 86 -33.21 -9.98 -27.47
N GLU A 87 -32.93 -9.71 -26.19
CA GLU A 87 -32.19 -8.52 -25.75
C GLU A 87 -30.69 -8.64 -26.09
N MET A 88 -30.18 -9.88 -26.20
CA MET A 88 -28.76 -10.21 -26.33
C MET A 88 -28.31 -10.52 -27.77
N GLY A 89 -29.16 -10.25 -28.78
CA GLY A 89 -28.88 -10.55 -30.19
C GLY A 89 -29.09 -12.02 -30.60
N GLY A 90 -29.56 -12.86 -29.67
CA GLY A 90 -29.92 -14.26 -29.89
C GLY A 90 -28.77 -15.16 -30.36
N PHE A 91 -29.13 -16.35 -30.86
CA PHE A 91 -28.19 -17.35 -31.34
C PHE A 91 -27.20 -16.82 -32.39
N VAL A 92 -27.66 -15.94 -33.29
CA VAL A 92 -26.83 -15.38 -34.37
C VAL A 92 -25.66 -14.59 -33.79
N TYR A 93 -25.91 -13.74 -32.79
CA TYR A 93 -24.86 -12.93 -32.18
C TYR A 93 -23.85 -13.79 -31.42
N LEU A 94 -24.30 -14.78 -30.63
CA LEU A 94 -23.39 -15.67 -29.91
C LEU A 94 -22.50 -16.47 -30.86
N ASN A 95 -23.03 -16.87 -32.02
CA ASN A 95 -22.24 -17.54 -33.05
C ASN A 95 -21.21 -16.59 -33.68
N GLU A 96 -21.55 -15.30 -33.89
CA GLU A 96 -20.59 -14.29 -34.32
C GLU A 96 -19.46 -14.08 -33.30
N LEU A 97 -19.75 -14.11 -31.98
CA LEU A 97 -18.72 -14.00 -30.94
C LEU A 97 -17.68 -15.12 -31.04
N VAL A 98 -18.13 -16.36 -31.25
CA VAL A 98 -17.25 -17.52 -31.41
C VAL A 98 -16.44 -17.41 -32.70
N ASN A 99 -17.07 -17.08 -33.82
CA ASN A 99 -16.38 -17.01 -35.12
C ASN A 99 -15.38 -15.85 -35.22
N ASN A 100 -15.63 -14.75 -34.51
CA ASN A 100 -14.72 -13.59 -34.46
C ASN A 100 -13.60 -13.74 -33.41
N THR A 101 -13.58 -14.82 -32.64
CA THR A 101 -12.55 -15.06 -31.63
C THR A 101 -11.30 -15.69 -32.27
N PRO A 102 -10.13 -15.02 -32.25
CA PRO A 102 -8.92 -15.54 -32.91
C PRO A 102 -8.38 -16.81 -32.25
N SER A 103 -8.31 -16.83 -30.91
CA SER A 103 -7.84 -17.97 -30.12
C SER A 103 -8.16 -17.78 -28.64
N ALA A 104 -8.59 -18.86 -27.96
CA ALA A 104 -8.74 -18.89 -26.51
C ALA A 104 -7.40 -18.82 -25.75
N ALA A 105 -6.27 -19.10 -26.40
CA ALA A 105 -4.94 -19.10 -25.76
C ALA A 105 -4.52 -17.71 -25.24
N ASN A 106 -5.01 -16.63 -25.86
CA ASN A 106 -4.69 -15.25 -25.50
C ASN A 106 -5.77 -14.58 -24.64
N ILE A 107 -6.73 -15.35 -24.11
CA ILE A 107 -7.88 -14.80 -23.37
C ILE A 107 -7.46 -13.92 -22.20
N ARG A 108 -6.38 -14.28 -21.51
CA ARG A 108 -5.83 -13.51 -20.38
C ARG A 108 -5.41 -12.10 -20.79
N ARG A 109 -4.78 -11.97 -21.96
CA ARG A 109 -4.37 -10.66 -22.50
C ARG A 109 -5.56 -9.80 -22.86
N TYR A 110 -6.62 -10.39 -23.42
CA TYR A 110 -7.86 -9.66 -23.69
C TYR A 110 -8.55 -9.24 -22.39
N ALA A 111 -8.55 -10.09 -21.37
CA ALA A 111 -9.08 -9.78 -20.03
C ALA A 111 -8.31 -8.61 -19.38
N GLU A 112 -6.99 -8.57 -19.48
CA GLU A 112 -6.18 -7.41 -19.05
C GLU A 112 -6.62 -6.11 -19.74
N ILE A 113 -6.82 -6.14 -21.07
CA ILE A 113 -7.27 -4.96 -21.82
C ILE A 113 -8.65 -4.51 -21.36
N VAL A 114 -9.61 -5.43 -21.21
CA VAL A 114 -10.96 -5.09 -20.73
C VAL A 114 -10.91 -4.53 -19.31
N ARG A 115 -10.09 -5.11 -18.43
CA ARG A 115 -9.87 -4.63 -17.07
C ARG A 115 -9.30 -3.22 -17.03
N ASP A 116 -8.29 -2.94 -17.84
CA ASP A 116 -7.70 -1.60 -17.97
C ASP A 116 -8.75 -0.58 -18.42
N LYS A 117 -9.57 -0.92 -19.43
CA LYS A 117 -10.66 -0.06 -19.88
C LYS A 117 -11.74 0.13 -18.81
N ALA A 118 -12.06 -0.90 -18.03
CA ALA A 118 -13.00 -0.81 -16.92
C ALA A 118 -12.51 0.14 -15.82
N ILE A 119 -11.23 0.08 -15.47
CA ILE A 119 -10.60 1.01 -14.51
C ILE A 119 -10.70 2.44 -15.01
N LEU A 120 -10.41 2.69 -16.28
CA LEU A 120 -10.56 4.03 -16.86
C LEU A 120 -12.01 4.53 -16.81
N ARG A 121 -13.00 3.66 -17.04
CA ARG A 121 -14.42 4.02 -16.89
C ARG A 121 -14.77 4.35 -15.43
N GLN A 122 -14.31 3.56 -14.48
CA GLN A 122 -14.52 3.83 -13.05
C GLN A 122 -13.91 5.16 -12.61
N LEU A 123 -12.71 5.49 -13.13
CA LEU A 123 -12.07 6.78 -12.88
C LEU A 123 -12.88 7.95 -13.46
N ILE A 124 -13.45 7.79 -14.65
CA ILE A 124 -14.34 8.81 -15.24
C ILE A 124 -15.58 8.99 -14.36
N THR A 125 -16.23 7.91 -13.93
CA THR A 125 -17.40 7.98 -13.04
C THR A 125 -17.07 8.63 -11.70
N ALA A 126 -15.93 8.29 -11.10
CA ALA A 126 -15.47 8.93 -9.86
C ALA A 126 -15.20 10.42 -10.10
N GLY A 127 -14.55 10.79 -11.21
CA GLY A 127 -14.31 12.18 -11.59
C GLY A 127 -15.61 12.97 -11.78
N ASP A 128 -16.59 12.42 -12.49
CA ASP A 128 -17.90 13.05 -12.69
C ASP A 128 -18.63 13.26 -11.35
N LYS A 129 -18.51 12.29 -10.42
CA LYS A 129 -19.07 12.40 -9.07
C LYS A 129 -18.38 13.49 -8.24
N MET A 130 -17.05 13.60 -8.31
CA MET A 130 -16.28 14.66 -7.66
C MET A 130 -16.66 16.05 -8.20
N VAL A 131 -16.78 16.16 -9.53
CA VAL A 131 -17.21 17.41 -10.18
C VAL A 131 -18.63 17.78 -9.74
N GLY A 132 -19.54 16.82 -9.70
CA GLY A 132 -20.90 17.02 -9.20
C GLY A 132 -20.93 17.50 -7.74
N ALA A 133 -20.16 16.84 -6.86
CA ALA A 133 -20.07 17.21 -5.45
C ALA A 133 -19.45 18.61 -5.24
N ALA A 134 -18.47 19.00 -6.04
CA ALA A 134 -17.84 20.32 -5.98
C ALA A 134 -18.76 21.44 -6.50
N LEU A 135 -19.54 21.18 -7.55
CA LEU A 135 -20.49 22.14 -8.12
C LEU A 135 -21.77 22.27 -7.28
N SER A 136 -22.15 21.24 -6.54
CA SER A 136 -23.35 21.21 -5.68
C SER A 136 -23.03 20.62 -4.30
N PRO A 137 -22.47 21.42 -3.37
CA PRO A 137 -22.04 20.94 -2.06
C PRO A 137 -23.18 20.51 -1.12
N GLU A 138 -24.42 20.93 -1.39
CA GLU A 138 -25.63 20.59 -0.59
C GLU A 138 -25.49 20.85 0.93
N GLY A 139 -24.69 21.85 1.32
CA GLY A 139 -24.45 22.19 2.74
C GLY A 139 -23.41 21.33 3.45
N ARG A 140 -22.71 20.44 2.72
CA ARG A 140 -21.57 19.67 3.23
C ARG A 140 -20.33 20.53 3.37
N GLU A 141 -19.49 20.23 4.35
CA GLU A 141 -18.19 20.87 4.51
C GLU A 141 -17.21 20.38 3.44
N THR A 142 -16.27 21.24 3.04
CA THR A 142 -15.23 20.91 2.05
C THR A 142 -14.40 19.69 2.46
N ALA A 143 -14.13 19.52 3.76
CA ALA A 143 -13.41 18.35 4.28
C ALA A 143 -14.15 17.03 3.96
N GLN A 144 -15.48 17.01 4.11
CA GLN A 144 -16.29 15.82 3.83
C GLN A 144 -16.30 15.47 2.34
N ILE A 145 -16.30 16.48 1.46
CA ILE A 145 -16.25 16.28 0.00
C ILE A 145 -14.86 15.72 -0.40
N LEU A 146 -13.79 16.19 0.22
CA LEU A 146 -12.44 15.66 0.01
C LEU A 146 -12.31 14.22 0.50
N ASP A 147 -12.84 13.89 1.68
CA ASP A 147 -12.84 12.53 2.21
C ASP A 147 -13.62 11.55 1.32
N GLU A 148 -14.78 11.96 0.80
CA GLU A 148 -15.56 11.16 -0.15
C GLU A 148 -14.79 10.92 -1.45
N ALA A 149 -14.14 11.97 -1.98
CA ALA A 149 -13.32 11.88 -3.17
C ALA A 149 -12.13 10.92 -2.99
N GLU A 150 -11.43 11.01 -1.86
CA GLU A 150 -10.33 10.10 -1.54
C GLU A 150 -10.81 8.65 -1.44
N ARG A 151 -11.97 8.44 -0.80
CA ARG A 151 -12.58 7.12 -0.66
C ARG A 151 -12.93 6.48 -2.00
N ASP A 152 -13.50 7.26 -2.92
CA ASP A 152 -13.88 6.75 -4.26
C ASP A 152 -12.64 6.35 -5.07
N VAL A 153 -11.55 7.11 -5.00
CA VAL A 153 -10.28 6.78 -5.68
C VAL A 153 -9.61 5.57 -5.04
N LEU A 154 -9.58 5.50 -3.72
CA LEU A 154 -9.02 4.36 -2.99
C LEU A 154 -9.77 3.07 -3.30
N ALA A 155 -11.10 3.11 -3.41
CA ALA A 155 -11.92 1.95 -3.75
C ALA A 155 -11.55 1.34 -5.12
N ILE A 156 -11.20 2.18 -6.11
CA ILE A 156 -10.72 1.72 -7.42
C ILE A 156 -9.38 0.99 -7.28
N ASN A 157 -8.48 1.53 -6.46
CA ASN A 157 -7.14 0.95 -6.25
C ASN A 157 -7.19 -0.37 -5.47
N GLU A 158 -8.07 -0.48 -4.46
CA GLU A 158 -8.28 -1.73 -3.71
C GLU A 158 -8.84 -2.84 -4.61
N GLN A 159 -9.81 -2.51 -5.48
CA GLN A 159 -10.36 -3.48 -6.44
C GLN A 159 -9.31 -3.98 -7.43
N ASN A 160 -8.32 -3.16 -7.79
CA ASN A 160 -7.20 -3.56 -8.64
C ASN A 160 -6.19 -4.46 -7.90
N SER A 161 -6.05 -4.29 -6.59
CA SER A 161 -5.04 -4.99 -5.78
C SER A 161 -5.47 -6.40 -5.34
N ARG A 162 -6.77 -6.69 -5.29
CA ARG A 162 -7.32 -8.01 -4.87
C ARG A 162 -6.87 -9.18 -5.75
N GLY A 163 -6.52 -8.97 -7.02
CA GLY A 163 -6.05 -10.02 -7.93
C GLY A 163 -4.56 -10.39 -7.79
N LYS A 164 -3.76 -9.66 -7.00
CA LYS A 164 -2.29 -9.78 -7.06
C LYS A 164 -1.64 -10.79 -6.11
N ARG A 165 -2.34 -11.35 -5.11
CA ARG A 165 -1.75 -12.34 -4.18
C ARG A 165 -2.77 -13.40 -3.76
N GLY A 166 -2.88 -14.48 -4.55
CA GLY A 166 -3.58 -15.71 -4.17
C GLY A 166 -2.71 -16.66 -3.33
N PHE A 167 -3.14 -17.91 -3.18
CA PHE A 167 -2.34 -18.96 -2.55
C PHE A 167 -1.01 -19.14 -3.28
N GLN A 168 0.10 -19.19 -2.53
CA GLN A 168 1.42 -19.54 -3.06
C GLN A 168 1.70 -21.01 -2.75
N SER A 169 2.22 -21.75 -3.73
CA SER A 169 2.60 -23.15 -3.49
C SER A 169 3.80 -23.21 -2.55
N MET A 170 3.81 -24.19 -1.65
CA MET A 170 4.94 -24.42 -0.74
C MET A 170 6.25 -24.63 -1.51
N GLN A 171 6.19 -25.24 -2.70
CA GLN A 171 7.35 -25.45 -3.57
C GLN A 171 8.02 -24.14 -3.98
N LEU A 172 7.23 -23.12 -4.34
CA LEU A 172 7.75 -21.80 -4.70
C LEU A 172 8.33 -21.09 -3.47
N LEU A 173 7.60 -21.09 -2.35
CA LEU A 173 8.06 -20.47 -1.10
C LEU A 173 9.36 -21.08 -0.59
N VAL A 174 9.49 -22.41 -0.59
CA VAL A 174 10.70 -23.09 -0.15
C VAL A 174 11.87 -22.75 -1.06
N LYS A 175 11.66 -22.70 -2.38
CA LYS A 175 12.70 -22.31 -3.34
C LYS A 175 13.19 -20.88 -3.08
N ASP A 176 12.27 -19.93 -2.90
CA ASP A 176 12.59 -18.53 -2.65
C ASP A 176 13.33 -18.33 -1.32
N VAL A 177 12.86 -18.98 -0.26
CA VAL A 177 13.50 -18.93 1.07
C VAL A 177 14.88 -19.58 1.03
N SER A 178 15.00 -20.74 0.39
CA SER A 178 16.29 -21.45 0.28
C SER A 178 17.31 -20.61 -0.49
N GLN A 179 16.90 -20.01 -1.61
CA GLN A 179 17.78 -19.14 -2.40
C GLN A 179 18.24 -17.94 -1.56
N ARG A 180 17.31 -17.27 -0.87
CA ARG A 180 17.65 -16.14 0.01
C ARG A 180 18.64 -16.54 1.11
N LEU A 181 18.47 -17.69 1.74
CA LEU A 181 19.38 -18.17 2.78
C LEU A 181 20.77 -18.49 2.22
N ILE A 182 20.84 -19.10 1.03
CA ILE A 182 22.11 -19.36 0.34
C ILE A 182 22.82 -18.04 0.01
N ASP A 183 22.08 -17.05 -0.52
CA ASP A 183 22.63 -15.74 -0.86
C ASP A 183 23.19 -15.03 0.38
N ILE A 184 22.48 -15.10 1.52
CA ILE A 184 22.96 -14.55 2.81
C ILE A 184 24.24 -15.26 3.24
N TYR A 185 24.25 -16.60 3.26
CA TYR A 185 25.42 -17.39 3.67
C TYR A 185 26.66 -17.13 2.81
N GLN A 186 26.48 -16.94 1.50
CA GLN A 186 27.59 -16.67 0.57
C GLN A 186 28.14 -15.25 0.69
N ASN A 187 27.27 -14.26 0.90
CA ASN A 187 27.63 -12.84 0.88
C ASN A 187 28.03 -12.28 2.26
N GLN A 188 27.63 -12.92 3.36
CA GLN A 188 27.88 -12.45 4.73
C GLN A 188 28.66 -13.50 5.55
N ARG A 189 29.90 -13.78 5.15
CA ARG A 189 30.75 -14.79 5.83
C ARG A 189 31.02 -14.50 7.32
N ASP A 190 30.82 -13.27 7.81
CA ASP A 190 31.17 -12.84 9.17
C ASP A 190 30.05 -12.07 9.92
N SER A 191 28.78 -12.13 9.47
CA SER A 191 27.69 -11.37 10.11
C SER A 191 26.45 -12.25 10.36
N ASP A 192 26.10 -12.43 11.64
CA ASP A 192 24.88 -13.13 12.10
C ASP A 192 23.57 -12.34 11.80
N VAL A 193 23.66 -11.22 11.09
CA VAL A 193 22.58 -10.23 10.91
C VAL A 193 21.95 -10.36 9.53
N THR A 194 20.78 -10.99 9.46
CA THR A 194 20.01 -11.19 8.21
C THR A 194 19.09 -10.01 7.86
N GLY A 195 18.68 -9.25 8.87
CA GLY A 195 17.85 -8.05 8.75
C GLY A 195 18.66 -6.76 8.62
N VAL A 196 18.02 -5.62 8.87
CA VAL A 196 18.69 -4.31 8.91
C VAL A 196 19.39 -4.15 10.28
N PRO A 197 20.73 -4.03 10.34
CA PRO A 197 21.45 -3.91 11.61
C PRO A 197 21.04 -2.67 12.41
N THR A 198 20.78 -2.83 13.70
CA THR A 198 20.44 -1.73 14.62
C THR A 198 21.65 -0.89 14.98
N GLY A 199 22.85 -1.45 14.90
CA GLY A 199 24.09 -0.82 15.35
C GLY A 199 24.48 -1.18 16.79
N TYR A 200 23.69 -2.04 17.44
CA TYR A 200 24.00 -2.61 18.74
C TYR A 200 24.30 -4.11 18.58
N PRO A 201 25.57 -4.55 18.64
CA PRO A 201 25.95 -5.92 18.32
C PRO A 201 25.22 -6.98 19.16
N ASN A 202 24.98 -6.71 20.44
CA ASN A 202 24.25 -7.63 21.30
C ASN A 202 22.77 -7.74 20.91
N LEU A 203 22.15 -6.64 20.49
CA LEU A 203 20.75 -6.65 20.04
C LEU A 203 20.63 -7.30 18.66
N ASP A 204 21.56 -7.01 17.76
CA ASP A 204 21.61 -7.58 16.42
C ASP A 204 21.83 -9.10 16.46
N ARG A 205 22.57 -9.62 17.45
CA ARG A 205 22.70 -11.06 17.67
C ARG A 205 21.39 -11.72 18.09
N GLU A 206 20.63 -11.08 18.98
CA GLU A 206 19.36 -11.63 19.48
C GLU A 206 18.24 -11.53 18.44
N LEU A 207 18.21 -10.47 17.63
CA LEU A 207 17.16 -10.23 16.65
C LEU A 207 17.51 -10.70 15.23
N ALA A 208 18.77 -11.04 14.97
CA ALA A 208 19.35 -11.11 13.63
C ALA A 208 19.12 -9.80 12.83
N GLY A 209 19.10 -8.65 13.50
CA GLY A 209 18.73 -7.34 12.95
C GLY A 209 17.22 -7.14 12.77
N LEU A 210 16.83 -5.96 12.28
CA LEU A 210 15.43 -5.61 12.07
C LEU A 210 14.90 -6.26 10.80
N GLN A 211 13.96 -7.19 10.95
CA GLN A 211 13.40 -7.93 9.82
C GLN A 211 12.42 -7.07 9.01
N ARG A 212 12.51 -7.17 7.68
CA ARG A 212 11.61 -6.47 6.76
C ARG A 212 10.19 -7.01 6.88
N GLY A 213 9.20 -6.13 6.93
CA GLY A 213 7.81 -6.53 7.13
C GLY A 213 7.37 -6.61 8.59
N ASP A 214 8.29 -6.41 9.53
CA ASP A 214 7.99 -6.45 10.96
C ASP A 214 7.60 -5.09 11.54
N LEU A 215 6.72 -5.17 12.54
CA LEU A 215 6.31 -4.06 13.38
C LEU A 215 6.98 -4.29 14.73
N ILE A 216 7.90 -3.40 15.08
CA ILE A 216 8.69 -3.43 16.30
C ILE A 216 8.15 -2.34 17.23
N ILE A 217 7.76 -2.71 18.44
CA ILE A 217 7.21 -1.77 19.43
C ILE A 217 8.26 -1.50 20.49
N ILE A 218 8.62 -0.22 20.67
CA ILE A 218 9.50 0.21 21.76
C ILE A 218 8.63 0.92 22.80
N ALA A 219 8.41 0.24 23.92
CA ALA A 219 7.54 0.72 24.98
C ALA A 219 8.32 1.12 26.24
N GLY A 220 7.84 2.14 26.94
CA GLY A 220 8.48 2.67 28.15
C GLY A 220 7.76 3.89 28.73
N ARG A 221 8.06 4.23 29.98
CA ARG A 221 7.52 5.44 30.63
C ARG A 221 8.12 6.72 30.03
N PRO A 222 7.51 7.90 30.26
CA PRO A 222 8.13 9.18 29.94
C PRO A 222 9.56 9.25 30.50
N SER A 223 10.46 9.91 29.75
CA SER A 223 11.87 10.10 30.13
C SER A 223 12.74 8.84 30.25
N MET A 224 12.26 7.64 29.89
CA MET A 224 13.08 6.41 29.85
C MET A 224 13.93 6.25 28.57
N GLY A 225 14.02 7.28 27.73
CA GLY A 225 14.92 7.27 26.56
C GLY A 225 14.40 6.58 25.29
N LYS A 226 13.09 6.28 25.18
CA LYS A 226 12.48 5.65 24.00
C LYS A 226 12.88 6.33 22.67
N THR A 227 12.65 7.64 22.59
CA THR A 227 12.97 8.44 21.40
C THR A 227 14.46 8.41 21.11
N SER A 228 15.31 8.59 22.13
CA SER A 228 16.76 8.54 21.94
C SER A 228 17.22 7.21 21.36
N PHE A 229 16.69 6.10 21.88
CA PHE A 229 17.01 4.76 21.41
C PHE A 229 16.58 4.53 19.95
N ALA A 230 15.34 4.89 19.59
CA ALA A 230 14.86 4.75 18.21
C ALA A 230 15.60 5.66 17.22
N ILE A 231 15.91 6.90 17.62
CA ILE A 231 16.67 7.84 16.79
C ILE A 231 18.12 7.38 16.61
N ASN A 232 18.76 6.77 17.61
CA ASN A 232 20.11 6.22 17.43
C ASN A 232 20.13 5.03 16.46
N ILE A 233 19.09 4.18 16.47
CA ILE A 233 18.93 3.13 15.46
C ILE A 233 18.74 3.75 14.07
N ALA A 234 17.87 4.75 13.94
CA ALA A 234 17.65 5.49 12.70
C ALA A 234 18.93 6.18 12.19
N GLU A 235 19.71 6.77 13.09
CA GLU A 235 21.02 7.37 12.78
C GLU A 235 22.00 6.33 12.26
N ASN A 236 22.10 5.15 12.91
CA ASN A 236 22.98 4.09 12.44
C ASN A 236 22.63 3.65 11.01
N ILE A 237 21.34 3.44 10.74
CA ILE A 237 20.84 2.99 9.44
C ILE A 237 20.99 4.10 8.38
N GLY A 238 20.60 5.33 8.68
CA GLY A 238 20.64 6.44 7.72
C GLY A 238 22.04 7.02 7.51
N VAL A 239 22.88 7.08 8.55
CA VAL A 239 24.20 7.72 8.47
C VAL A 239 25.31 6.73 8.10
N LYS A 240 25.36 5.55 8.74
CA LYS A 240 26.44 4.57 8.53
C LYS A 240 26.13 3.58 7.42
N GLN A 241 24.89 3.09 7.33
CA GLN A 241 24.48 2.14 6.28
C GLN A 241 23.93 2.83 5.03
N GLU A 242 23.63 4.12 5.12
CA GLU A 242 23.12 4.95 4.01
C GLU A 242 21.82 4.40 3.40
N LEU A 243 21.00 3.73 4.20
CA LEU A 243 19.67 3.29 3.78
C LEU A 243 18.64 4.37 4.08
N PRO A 244 17.65 4.61 3.20
CA PRO A 244 16.61 5.62 3.44
C PRO A 244 15.79 5.35 4.71
N VAL A 245 15.69 6.34 5.60
CA VAL A 245 14.93 6.26 6.85
C VAL A 245 13.84 7.32 6.88
N ALA A 246 12.61 6.91 7.16
CA ALA A 246 11.48 7.81 7.39
C ALA A 246 11.21 7.94 8.90
N ILE A 247 11.10 9.16 9.42
CA ILE A 247 10.81 9.44 10.82
C ILE A 247 9.55 10.30 10.89
N PHE A 248 8.47 9.74 11.43
CA PHE A 248 7.23 10.46 11.74
C PHE A 248 7.27 10.88 13.21
N SER A 249 7.47 12.17 13.46
CA SER A 249 7.63 12.76 14.79
C SER A 249 6.38 13.51 15.18
N LEU A 250 5.49 12.84 15.91
CA LEU A 250 4.20 13.38 16.33
C LEU A 250 4.30 14.16 17.65
N GLU A 251 5.31 13.87 18.48
CA GLU A 251 5.54 14.56 19.77
C GLU A 251 6.52 15.74 19.66
N MET A 252 7.59 15.59 18.87
CA MET A 252 8.69 16.55 18.79
C MET A 252 8.77 17.24 17.43
N GLY A 253 9.16 18.52 17.41
CA GLY A 253 9.47 19.23 16.17
C GLY A 253 10.70 18.64 15.45
N GLY A 254 10.73 18.75 14.12
CA GLY A 254 11.83 18.22 13.31
C GLY A 254 13.18 18.87 13.63
N ASP A 255 13.18 20.14 14.04
CA ASP A 255 14.34 20.89 14.52
C ASP A 255 14.97 20.26 15.77
N GLN A 256 14.14 19.82 16.72
CA GLN A 256 14.60 19.18 17.96
C GLN A 256 15.21 17.80 17.68
N LEU A 257 14.65 17.05 16.72
CA LEU A 257 15.22 15.77 16.29
C LEU A 257 16.54 15.97 15.53
N ALA A 258 16.60 16.93 14.61
CA ALA A 258 17.82 17.27 13.90
C ALA A 258 18.94 17.67 14.87
N GLN A 259 18.62 18.47 15.89
CA GLN A 259 19.57 18.85 16.94
C GLN A 259 20.13 17.63 17.69
N ARG A 260 19.30 16.64 18.01
CA ARG A 260 19.75 15.39 18.65
C ARG A 260 20.66 14.56 17.75
N LEU A 261 20.33 14.46 16.45
CA LEU A 261 21.18 13.78 15.47
C LEU A 261 22.55 14.47 15.36
N ILE A 262 22.58 15.80 15.27
CA ILE A 262 23.84 16.56 15.24
C ILE A 262 24.65 16.33 16.53
N SER A 263 24.01 16.42 17.69
CA SER A 263 24.62 16.15 19.00
C SER A 263 25.27 14.76 19.06
N SER A 264 24.55 13.74 18.59
CA SER A 264 25.02 12.35 18.55
C SER A 264 26.21 12.18 17.58
N VAL A 265 26.10 12.69 16.36
CA VAL A 265 27.15 12.57 15.33
C VAL A 265 28.40 13.37 15.67
N ALA A 266 28.23 14.56 16.26
CA ALA A 266 29.33 15.44 16.68
C ALA A 266 29.94 15.02 18.02
N ASN A 267 29.26 14.17 18.79
CA ASN A 267 29.59 13.83 20.16
C ASN A 267 29.71 15.08 21.07
N ILE A 268 28.73 15.99 20.95
CA ILE A 268 28.65 17.24 21.72
C ILE A 268 27.44 17.17 22.65
N ASP A 269 27.58 17.71 23.86
CA ASP A 269 26.47 17.83 24.81
C ASP A 269 25.26 18.59 24.22
N ALA A 270 24.08 17.98 24.30
CA ALA A 270 22.86 18.52 23.72
C ALA A 270 22.39 19.85 24.37
N GLN A 271 22.68 20.08 25.66
CA GLN A 271 22.38 21.33 26.34
C GLN A 271 23.31 22.46 25.87
N LYS A 272 24.59 22.17 25.63
CA LYS A 272 25.53 23.14 25.03
C LYS A 272 25.04 23.58 23.65
N LEU A 273 24.65 22.62 22.80
CA LEU A 273 24.06 22.92 21.49
C LEU A 273 22.78 23.75 21.60
N ARG A 274 21.90 23.43 22.55
CA ARG A 274 20.63 24.17 22.74
C ARG A 274 20.84 25.59 23.20
N LYS A 275 21.88 25.83 23.99
CA LYS A 275 22.25 27.17 24.47
C LYS A 275 23.17 27.92 23.50
N ALA A 276 23.53 27.32 22.36
CA ALA A 276 24.54 27.83 21.44
C ALA A 276 25.87 28.20 22.14
N HIS A 277 26.23 27.45 23.19
CA HIS A 277 27.44 27.68 23.97
C HIS A 277 28.44 26.57 23.65
N LEU A 278 29.13 26.75 22.52
CA LEU A 278 30.13 25.82 22.00
C LEU A 278 31.51 26.47 22.07
N GLU A 279 32.49 25.66 22.48
CA GLU A 279 33.91 26.00 22.38
C GLU A 279 34.39 25.88 20.92
N ASP A 280 35.54 26.45 20.58
CA ASP A 280 36.05 26.48 19.19
C ASP A 280 36.21 25.07 18.59
N GLU A 281 36.66 24.10 19.40
CA GLU A 281 36.77 22.69 18.98
C GLU A 281 35.40 22.05 18.74
N GLU A 282 34.41 22.39 19.58
CA GLU A 282 33.02 21.91 19.44
C GLU A 282 32.35 22.53 18.21
N TRP A 283 32.66 23.78 17.88
CA TRP A 283 32.22 24.41 16.63
C TRP A 283 32.75 23.69 15.40
N ALA A 284 34.03 23.27 15.42
CA ALA A 284 34.61 22.49 14.34
C ALA A 284 33.94 21.12 14.19
N ALA A 285 33.69 20.42 15.31
CA ALA A 285 32.97 19.14 15.33
C ALA A 285 31.52 19.27 14.84
N PHE A 286 30.81 20.32 15.27
CA PHE A 286 29.46 20.65 14.83
C PHE A 286 29.40 20.85 13.30
N SER A 287 30.28 21.69 12.76
CA SER A 287 30.33 21.97 11.32
C SER A 287 30.57 20.69 10.50
N LYS A 288 31.49 19.83 10.96
CA LYS A 288 31.76 18.52 10.35
C LYS A 288 30.54 17.59 10.41
N ALA A 289 29.81 17.58 11.52
CA ALA A 289 28.61 16.76 11.68
C ALA A 289 27.46 17.23 10.78
N VAL A 290 27.24 18.54 10.68
CA VAL A 290 26.24 19.13 9.76
C VAL A 290 26.55 18.72 8.32
N HIS A 291 27.80 18.89 7.87
CA HIS A 291 28.18 18.50 6.51
C HIS A 291 28.01 16.99 6.26
N ARG A 292 28.29 16.16 7.28
CA ARG A 292 28.09 14.71 7.18
C ARG A 292 26.62 14.32 7.06
N LEU A 293 25.71 15.06 7.72
CA LEU A 293 24.27 14.78 7.75
C LEU A 293 23.53 15.32 6.52
N GLU A 294 24.01 16.42 5.92
CA GLU A 294 23.33 17.14 4.83
C GLU A 294 22.92 16.25 3.65
N LYS A 295 23.70 15.21 3.34
CA LYS A 295 23.46 14.30 2.21
C LYS A 295 22.89 12.94 2.63
N LYS A 296 22.56 12.74 3.89
CA LYS A 296 22.10 11.44 4.39
C LYS A 296 20.61 11.25 4.12
N PRO A 297 20.17 10.03 3.76
CA PRO A 297 18.79 9.76 3.39
C PRO A 297 17.90 9.58 4.63
N ILE A 298 17.88 10.59 5.51
CA ILE A 298 17.03 10.65 6.71
C ILE A 298 15.98 11.72 6.48
N TYR A 299 14.71 11.32 6.51
CA TYR A 299 13.58 12.17 6.19
C TYR A 299 12.67 12.27 7.41
N ILE A 300 12.43 13.50 7.87
CA ILE A 300 11.62 13.78 9.06
C ILE A 300 10.32 14.45 8.63
N ASP A 301 9.21 13.94 9.16
CA ASP A 301 7.88 14.50 9.04
C ASP A 301 7.34 14.75 10.45
N ASP A 302 7.23 16.03 10.83
CA ASP A 302 6.77 16.47 12.15
C ASP A 302 5.31 16.93 12.15
N THR A 303 4.52 16.47 11.16
CA THR A 303 3.10 16.79 11.10
C THR A 303 2.36 16.16 12.29
N PRO A 304 1.66 16.96 13.12
CA PRO A 304 0.93 16.43 14.26
C PRO A 304 -0.33 15.67 13.84
N ALA A 305 -0.81 14.78 14.72
CA ALA A 305 -2.11 14.12 14.61
C ALA A 305 -2.38 13.34 13.30
N LEU A 306 -1.34 12.76 12.69
CA LEU A 306 -1.44 12.01 11.44
C LEU A 306 -2.36 10.79 11.54
N MET A 307 -3.21 10.62 10.52
CA MET A 307 -3.94 9.37 10.30
C MET A 307 -3.02 8.31 9.68
N ILE A 308 -3.35 7.04 9.90
CA ILE A 308 -2.59 5.92 9.34
C ILE A 308 -2.55 5.90 7.81
N SER A 309 -3.64 6.36 7.15
CA SER A 309 -3.72 6.49 5.69
C SER A 309 -2.73 7.53 5.15
N GLU A 310 -2.65 8.67 5.81
CA GLU A 310 -1.72 9.75 5.47
C GLU A 310 -0.27 9.32 5.65
N LEU A 311 0.05 8.70 6.80
CA LEU A 311 1.37 8.14 7.08
C LEU A 311 1.78 7.13 5.99
N ALA A 312 0.89 6.20 5.65
CA ALA A 312 1.13 5.21 4.59
C ALA A 312 1.34 5.85 3.21
N SER A 313 0.54 6.87 2.87
CA SER A 313 0.67 7.63 1.62
C SER A 313 2.03 8.34 1.52
N ARG A 314 2.46 9.00 2.59
CA ARG A 314 3.75 9.70 2.65
C ARG A 314 4.93 8.72 2.61
N ALA A 315 4.85 7.60 3.32
CA ALA A 315 5.86 6.55 3.28
C ALA A 315 6.01 5.93 1.87
N ARG A 316 4.89 5.65 1.18
CA ARG A 316 4.89 5.19 -0.22
C ARG A 316 5.54 6.20 -1.16
N ARG A 317 5.16 7.48 -1.03
CA ARG A 317 5.74 8.55 -1.85
C ARG A 317 7.25 8.65 -1.67
N LEU A 318 7.73 8.55 -0.43
CA LEU A 318 9.16 8.57 -0.14
C LEU A 318 9.88 7.34 -0.71
N MET A 319 9.30 6.14 -0.58
CA MET A 319 9.86 4.92 -1.16
C MET A 319 9.96 5.01 -2.69
N ASN A 320 8.97 5.61 -3.36
CA ASN A 320 9.02 5.83 -4.81
C ASN A 320 10.13 6.81 -5.24
N GLN A 321 10.49 7.77 -4.38
CA GLN A 321 11.54 8.76 -4.65
C GLN A 321 12.95 8.24 -4.33
N THR A 322 13.07 7.42 -3.27
CA THR A 322 14.37 7.04 -2.67
C THR A 322 14.73 5.57 -2.87
N GLY A 323 13.78 4.76 -3.35
CA GLY A 323 13.90 3.30 -3.39
C GLY A 323 13.46 2.65 -2.07
N PRO A 324 13.85 1.38 -1.84
CA PRO A 324 13.43 0.63 -0.66
C PRO A 324 13.87 1.32 0.63
N LEU A 325 12.91 1.55 1.52
CA LEU A 325 13.21 2.10 2.84
C LEU A 325 13.97 1.07 3.69
N GLY A 326 14.94 1.56 4.46
CA GLY A 326 15.67 0.80 5.47
C GLY A 326 14.94 0.73 6.80
N LEU A 327 14.22 1.79 7.17
CA LEU A 327 13.46 1.87 8.41
C LEU A 327 12.37 2.94 8.34
N ILE A 328 11.23 2.67 8.98
CA ILE A 328 10.23 3.69 9.34
C ILE A 328 10.16 3.79 10.86
N VAL A 329 10.24 4.99 11.41
CA VAL A 329 10.07 5.28 12.85
C VAL A 329 8.81 6.13 13.05
N VAL A 330 7.97 5.78 14.02
CA VAL A 330 6.77 6.54 14.40
C VAL A 330 6.82 6.86 15.90
N ASP A 331 6.96 8.13 16.25
CA ASP A 331 7.08 8.64 17.62
C ASP A 331 5.93 9.58 17.97
N TYR A 332 4.87 9.18 18.69
CA TYR A 332 4.52 7.86 19.23
C TYR A 332 3.05 7.53 18.93
N ILE A 333 2.69 6.25 18.98
CA ILE A 333 1.41 5.74 18.46
C ILE A 333 0.17 6.38 19.09
N GLN A 334 0.22 6.76 20.37
CA GLN A 334 -0.90 7.40 21.06
C GLN A 334 -1.11 8.87 20.69
N LEU A 335 -0.38 9.44 19.73
CA LEU A 335 -0.70 10.73 19.11
C LEU A 335 -1.32 10.60 17.72
N MET A 336 -1.41 9.38 17.19
CA MET A 336 -2.14 9.12 15.95
C MET A 336 -3.65 9.17 16.20
N THR A 337 -4.36 9.57 15.16
CA THR A 337 -5.83 9.62 15.13
C THR A 337 -6.35 8.41 14.33
N GLY A 338 -7.27 7.66 14.93
CA GLY A 338 -8.09 6.68 14.24
C GLY A 338 -9.31 7.31 13.60
N ARG A 339 -10.18 6.49 13.01
CA ARG A 339 -11.43 6.98 12.39
C ARG A 339 -12.32 7.65 13.46
N ALA A 340 -12.88 8.81 13.12
CA ALA A 340 -13.82 9.53 13.97
C ALA A 340 -15.01 8.62 14.34
N GLY A 341 -15.24 8.39 15.64
CA GLY A 341 -16.37 7.60 16.15
C GLY A 341 -16.01 6.39 17.04
N SER A 342 -14.73 6.13 17.31
CA SER A 342 -14.30 5.12 18.28
C SER A 342 -14.30 5.68 19.71
N ASP A 343 -15.35 5.39 20.51
CA ASP A 343 -15.42 5.77 21.93
C ASP A 343 -14.36 5.08 22.82
N ASN A 344 -13.65 4.07 22.29
CA ASN A 344 -12.72 3.26 23.05
C ASN A 344 -11.29 3.36 22.49
N ARG A 345 -10.41 4.08 23.20
CA ARG A 345 -9.00 4.28 22.84
C ARG A 345 -8.24 2.98 22.58
N SER A 346 -8.63 1.88 23.25
CA SER A 346 -8.03 0.56 23.04
C SER A 346 -8.32 -0.02 21.65
N THR A 347 -9.54 0.17 21.15
CA THR A 347 -9.96 -0.24 19.80
C THR A 347 -9.19 0.55 18.75
N GLU A 348 -9.11 1.87 18.94
CA GLU A 348 -8.37 2.79 18.07
C GLU A 348 -6.89 2.39 17.95
N LEU A 349 -6.23 2.14 19.09
CA LEU A 349 -4.83 1.71 19.13
C LEU A 349 -4.63 0.37 18.41
N SER A 350 -5.61 -0.55 18.54
CA SER A 350 -5.59 -1.84 17.86
C SER A 350 -5.72 -1.69 16.34
N GLU A 351 -6.54 -0.75 15.87
CA GLU A 351 -6.66 -0.42 14.44
C GLU A 351 -5.38 0.19 13.88
N ILE A 352 -4.79 1.15 14.59
CA ILE A 352 -3.53 1.79 14.20
C ILE A 352 -2.41 0.75 14.13
N SER A 353 -2.29 -0.12 15.14
CA SER A 353 -1.28 -1.19 15.15
C SER A 353 -1.45 -2.16 13.96
N ARG A 354 -2.69 -2.57 13.64
CA ARG A 354 -2.97 -3.38 12.45
C ARG A 354 -2.58 -2.67 11.15
N GLY A 355 -2.90 -1.38 11.04
CA GLY A 355 -2.54 -0.56 9.88
C GLY A 355 -1.02 -0.42 9.71
N LEU A 356 -0.28 -0.19 10.79
CA LEU A 356 1.18 -0.13 10.77
C LEU A 356 1.81 -1.49 10.40
N LYS A 357 1.27 -2.62 10.89
CA LYS A 357 1.74 -3.95 10.48
C LYS A 357 1.43 -4.24 9.00
N ALA A 358 0.28 -3.80 8.50
CA ALA A 358 -0.05 -3.91 7.08
C ALA A 358 0.93 -3.09 6.23
N LEU A 359 1.23 -1.85 6.64
CA LEU A 359 2.21 -0.98 5.99
C LEU A 359 3.61 -1.60 5.97
N ALA A 360 4.07 -2.15 7.10
CA ALA A 360 5.36 -2.83 7.18
C ALA A 360 5.47 -3.95 6.13
N LYS A 361 4.45 -4.81 6.05
CA LYS A 361 4.38 -5.91 5.08
C LYS A 361 4.26 -5.43 3.63
N GLU A 362 3.48 -4.38 3.39
CA GLU A 362 3.29 -3.79 2.06
C GLU A 362 4.60 -3.24 1.51
N LEU A 363 5.31 -2.43 2.31
CA LEU A 363 6.56 -1.79 1.92
C LEU A 363 7.80 -2.68 2.09
N ASN A 364 7.64 -3.88 2.64
CA ASN A 364 8.74 -4.78 2.99
C ASN A 364 9.86 -4.04 3.75
N CYS A 365 9.46 -3.28 4.77
CA CYS A 365 10.31 -2.38 5.56
C CYS A 365 10.04 -2.62 7.05
N PRO A 366 11.06 -2.66 7.92
CA PRO A 366 10.82 -2.66 9.37
C PRO A 366 10.20 -1.34 9.80
N VAL A 367 9.17 -1.42 10.66
CA VAL A 367 8.51 -0.25 11.25
C VAL A 367 8.73 -0.28 12.76
N ILE A 368 9.47 0.69 13.29
CA ILE A 368 9.57 0.94 14.73
C ILE A 368 8.47 1.92 15.12
N VAL A 369 7.69 1.56 16.13
CA VAL A 369 6.70 2.45 16.73
C VAL A 369 6.95 2.60 18.23
N LEU A 370 6.93 3.84 18.70
CA LEU A 370 7.07 4.14 20.11
C LEU A 370 5.70 4.07 20.78
N SER A 371 5.68 3.50 21.99
CA SER A 371 4.48 3.42 22.82
C SER A 371 4.78 3.83 24.26
N GLN A 372 3.86 4.56 24.87
CA GLN A 372 3.92 4.87 26.29
C GLN A 372 3.18 3.83 27.14
N LEU A 373 3.84 3.34 28.20
CA LEU A 373 3.25 2.40 29.17
C LEU A 373 2.33 3.10 30.17
N ASN A 374 1.40 2.36 30.75
CA ASN A 374 0.50 2.83 31.79
C ASN A 374 1.23 3.27 33.09
N ARG A 375 0.61 4.18 33.85
CA ARG A 375 1.19 4.68 35.13
C ARG A 375 1.17 3.63 36.25
N SER A 376 0.33 2.60 36.14
CA SER A 376 0.23 1.49 37.10
C SER A 376 1.55 0.74 37.32
N LEU A 377 2.49 0.80 36.37
CA LEU A 377 3.85 0.28 36.52
C LEU A 377 4.61 0.89 37.72
N GLU A 378 4.37 2.17 38.04
CA GLU A 378 5.09 2.87 39.11
C GLU A 378 4.67 2.40 40.51
N GLN A 379 3.50 1.76 40.62
CA GLN A 379 2.94 1.26 41.88
C GLN A 379 3.44 -0.15 42.24
N ARG A 380 4.12 -0.85 41.32
CA ARG A 380 4.70 -2.16 41.58
C ARG A 380 6.05 -2.06 42.29
N SER A 381 6.35 -3.10 43.07
CA SER A 381 7.67 -3.30 43.66
C SER A 381 8.73 -3.57 42.60
N ASP A 382 8.42 -4.41 41.61
CA ASP A 382 9.22 -4.59 40.40
C ASP A 382 8.67 -3.70 39.27
N ARG A 383 9.51 -2.78 38.80
CA ARG A 383 9.17 -1.79 37.77
C ARG A 383 9.64 -2.20 36.37
N ARG A 384 10.09 -3.45 36.20
CA ARG A 384 10.38 -4.02 34.88
C ARG A 384 9.06 -4.17 34.10
N PRO A 385 8.94 -3.59 32.90
CA PRO A 385 7.76 -3.75 32.07
C PRO A 385 7.49 -5.21 31.69
N ILE A 386 6.22 -5.59 31.67
CA ILE A 386 5.70 -6.86 31.16
C ILE A 386 4.59 -6.59 30.13
N MET A 387 4.18 -7.61 29.37
CA MET A 387 3.22 -7.46 28.27
C MET A 387 1.82 -6.97 28.68
N SER A 388 1.45 -7.09 29.96
CA SER A 388 0.16 -6.59 30.47
C SER A 388 0.13 -5.08 30.73
N ASP A 389 1.27 -4.40 30.58
CA ASP A 389 1.47 -2.98 30.94
C ASP A 389 1.21 -2.04 29.78
#